data_AF-A0A961AJX1-F1
#
_entry.id   AF-A0A961AJX1-F1
#
_cell.length_a   1.000
_cell.length_b   1.000
_cell.length_c   1.000
_cell.angle_alpha   90.00
_cell.angle_beta   90.00
_cell.angle_gamma   90.00
#
_symmetry.space_group_name_H-M   'P 1'
#
loop_
_entity.id
_entity.type
_entity.pdbx_description
1 polymer ?
#
loop_
_entity_poly.entity_id
_entity_poly.type
_entity_poly.pdbx_seq_one_letter_code
_entity_poly.pdbx_strand_id
1 'polypeptide(L)'
;MADNSKIEWTDATWNPVRGCTKISPGCAHCYAETFAERWRGIKGHPFEFGFDLRLVPEKLADPLKWSIPRRIFVNSMSDMFHEGIPKDYIAKVAAIMRIADWHIYQVLTKRPARMERLLKGRLMDDPHLGSTRSQT
;
A
#
# COMPACT_ATOMS: atom_id res chain seq x y z
N MET A 1 6.73 1.72 8.38
CA MET A 1 7.00 3.16 8.40
C MET A 1 5.96 3.83 9.29
N ALA A 2 6.24 5.06 9.71
CA ALA A 2 5.94 5.56 11.04
C ALA A 2 4.52 6.11 11.23
N ASP A 3 4.07 6.03 12.48
CA ASP A 3 2.86 6.63 13.06
C ASP A 3 2.85 8.18 13.01
N ASN A 4 3.99 8.79 12.64
CA ASN A 4 4.15 10.22 12.44
C ASN A 4 4.90 10.46 11.13
N SER A 5 4.14 10.59 10.04
CA SER A 5 4.73 10.87 8.72
C SER A 5 5.36 12.27 8.69
N LYS A 6 6.49 12.41 7.99
CA LYS A 6 7.08 13.74 7.67
C LYS A 6 6.47 14.37 6.42
N ILE A 7 5.41 13.75 5.88
CA ILE A 7 4.70 14.24 4.71
C ILE A 7 3.53 15.08 5.23
N GLU A 8 3.62 16.40 5.07
CA GLU A 8 2.76 17.43 5.69
C GLU A 8 1.24 17.18 5.59
N TRP A 9 0.78 16.43 4.58
CA TRP A 9 -0.64 16.22 4.30
C TRP A 9 -1.19 14.85 4.76
N THR A 10 -0.38 13.99 5.38
CA THR A 10 -0.79 12.67 5.89
C THR A 10 -0.25 12.43 7.29
N ASP A 11 -1.04 11.76 8.13
CA ASP A 11 -0.65 11.46 9.51
C ASP A 11 0.31 10.26 9.56
N ALA A 12 0.11 9.26 8.71
CA ALA A 12 0.89 8.02 8.69
C ALA A 12 1.09 7.44 7.29
N THR A 13 2.14 6.65 7.12
CA THR A 13 2.38 5.91 5.86
C THR A 13 2.29 4.40 6.09
N TRP A 14 1.53 3.73 5.23
CA TRP A 14 1.35 2.28 5.29
C TRP A 14 1.85 1.64 4.00
N ASN A 15 2.87 0.78 4.11
CA ASN A 15 3.59 0.22 2.97
C ASN A 15 3.62 -1.32 3.05
N PRO A 16 2.50 -1.99 2.71
CA PRO A 16 2.46 -3.45 2.53
C PRO A 16 3.24 -3.90 1.27
N VAL A 17 3.70 -2.98 0.42
CA VAL A 17 4.58 -3.26 -0.71
C VAL A 17 5.75 -2.29 -0.71
N ARG A 18 6.92 -2.74 -1.18
CA ARG A 18 8.10 -1.92 -1.48
C ARG A 18 8.46 -2.05 -2.95
N GLY A 19 9.04 -1.00 -3.51
CA GLY A 19 9.56 -1.01 -4.87
C GLY A 19 8.48 -0.85 -5.94
N CYS A 20 8.92 -0.50 -7.15
CA CYS A 20 8.06 -0.28 -8.31
C CYS A 20 8.90 -0.26 -9.60
N THR A 21 8.29 -0.53 -10.75
CA THR A 21 8.88 -0.23 -12.06
C THR A 21 8.39 1.11 -12.60
N LYS A 22 9.28 1.86 -13.25
CA LYS A 22 8.95 3.12 -13.94
C LYS A 22 8.19 2.84 -15.23
N ILE A 23 7.05 3.51 -15.41
CA ILE A 23 6.17 3.30 -16.58
C ILE A 23 5.79 4.61 -17.31
N SER A 24 6.26 5.76 -16.83
CA SER A 24 5.93 7.07 -17.42
C SER A 24 7.03 8.09 -17.15
N PRO A 25 7.10 9.20 -17.91
CA PRO A 25 8.02 10.31 -17.64
C PRO A 25 7.89 10.89 -16.22
N GLY A 26 6.69 10.81 -15.62
CA GLY A 26 6.46 11.21 -14.23
C GLY A 26 7.24 10.39 -13.19
N CYS A 27 7.86 9.27 -13.59
CA CYS A 27 8.71 8.46 -12.74
C CYS A 27 10.20 8.84 -12.81
N ALA A 28 10.60 9.77 -13.70
CA ALA A 28 12.00 10.11 -13.95
C ALA A 28 12.75 10.53 -12.67
N HIS A 29 12.07 11.29 -11.80
CA HIS A 29 12.62 11.80 -10.54
C HIS A 29 11.93 11.18 -9.31
N CYS A 30 11.78 9.86 -9.32
CA CYS A 30 11.13 9.15 -8.22
C CYS A 30 11.95 9.27 -6.93
N TYR A 31 11.38 9.97 -5.93
CA TYR A 31 12.02 10.11 -4.62
C TYR A 31 12.15 8.76 -3.90
N ALA A 32 11.17 7.86 -4.06
CA ALA A 32 11.13 6.58 -3.37
C ALA A 32 12.24 5.64 -3.85
N GLU A 33 12.52 5.64 -5.16
CA GLU A 33 13.65 4.92 -5.74
C GLU A 33 14.97 5.47 -5.23
N THR A 34 15.18 6.79 -5.37
CA THR A 34 16.40 7.46 -4.88
C THR A 34 16.64 7.19 -3.40
N PHE A 35 15.59 7.17 -2.58
CA PHE A 35 15.69 6.84 -1.16
C PHE A 35 16.06 5.38 -0.95
N ALA A 36 15.36 4.45 -1.61
CA ALA A 36 15.56 3.01 -1.40
C ALA A 36 16.95 2.55 -1.85
N GLU A 37 17.45 3.04 -2.98
CA GLU A 37 18.75 2.67 -3.54
C GLU A 37 19.93 3.04 -2.63
N ARG A 38 19.80 4.08 -1.79
CA ARG A 38 20.84 4.45 -0.81
C ARG A 38 21.14 3.34 0.21
N TRP A 39 20.19 2.43 0.41
CA TRP A 39 20.27 1.37 1.42
C TRP A 39 20.50 -0.01 0.82
N ARG A 40 20.69 -0.10 -0.50
CA ARG A 40 20.94 -1.39 -1.16
C ARG A 40 22.20 -2.03 -0.61
N GLY A 41 22.11 -3.31 -0.25
CA GLY A 41 23.19 -4.09 0.34
C GLY A 41 23.40 -3.90 1.86
N ILE A 42 22.66 -3.00 2.51
CA ILE A 42 22.74 -2.83 3.96
C ILE A 42 21.87 -3.89 4.64
N LYS A 43 22.53 -4.93 5.15
CA LYS A 43 21.89 -6.08 5.80
C LYS A 43 20.94 -5.66 6.91
N GLY A 44 19.70 -6.16 6.86
CA GLY A 44 18.67 -5.91 7.87
C GLY A 44 17.93 -4.58 7.71
N HIS A 45 18.33 -3.73 6.76
CA HIS A 45 17.56 -2.52 6.46
C HIS A 45 16.28 -2.88 5.67
N PRO A 46 15.13 -2.20 5.89
CA PRO A 46 13.91 -2.42 5.12
C PRO A 46 14.08 -2.32 3.58
N PHE A 47 15.09 -1.60 3.13
CA PHE A 47 15.45 -1.41 1.73
C PHE A 47 16.81 -2.05 1.37
N GLU A 48 17.18 -3.15 2.03
CA GLU A 48 18.38 -3.94 1.70
C GLU A 48 18.43 -4.32 0.20
N PHE A 49 17.26 -4.51 -0.42
CA PHE A 49 17.10 -4.84 -1.85
C PHE A 49 16.78 -3.61 -2.71
N GLY A 50 17.09 -2.41 -2.24
CA GLY A 50 16.80 -1.16 -2.96
C GLY A 50 15.33 -1.02 -3.33
N PHE A 51 15.06 -0.59 -4.57
CA PHE A 51 13.71 -0.34 -5.09
C PHE A 51 13.06 -1.55 -5.77
N ASP A 52 13.57 -2.75 -5.54
CA ASP A 52 13.05 -3.99 -6.12
C ASP A 52 11.64 -4.27 -5.58
N LEU A 53 10.72 -4.68 -6.48
CA LEU A 53 9.33 -4.96 -6.11
C LEU A 53 9.26 -6.12 -5.12
N ARG A 54 8.69 -5.86 -3.94
CA ARG A 54 8.53 -6.86 -2.89
C ARG A 54 7.25 -6.65 -2.08
N LEU A 55 6.58 -7.75 -1.76
CA LEU A 55 5.51 -7.76 -0.78
C LEU A 55 6.10 -7.66 0.63
N VAL A 56 5.33 -7.07 1.55
CA VAL A 56 5.68 -6.91 2.96
C VAL A 56 4.49 -7.38 3.82
N PRO A 57 4.17 -8.69 3.82
CA PRO A 57 2.97 -9.22 4.49
C PRO A 57 2.90 -8.90 5.98
N GLU A 58 4.04 -8.81 6.66
CA GLU A 58 4.14 -8.45 8.08
C GLU A 58 3.61 -7.04 8.38
N LYS A 59 3.46 -6.19 7.35
CA LYS A 59 2.89 -4.85 7.46
C LYS A 59 1.40 -4.78 7.19
N LEU A 60 0.76 -5.85 6.71
CA LEU A 60 -0.68 -5.82 6.36
C LEU A 60 -1.55 -5.36 7.53
N ALA A 61 -1.29 -5.85 8.74
CA ALA A 61 -2.12 -5.55 9.90
C ALA A 61 -1.78 -4.21 10.60
N ASP A 62 -0.85 -3.40 10.09
CA ASP A 62 -0.43 -2.17 10.77
C ASP A 62 -1.60 -1.17 11.00
N PRO A 63 -2.54 -0.94 10.05
CA PRO A 63 -3.70 -0.08 10.28
C PRO A 63 -4.62 -0.55 11.40
N LEU A 64 -4.70 -1.85 11.66
CA LEU A 64 -5.53 -2.37 12.76
C LEU A 64 -4.97 -2.04 14.14
N LYS A 65 -3.67 -1.75 14.23
CA LYS A 65 -2.99 -1.42 15.50
C LYS A 65 -3.18 0.04 15.90
N TRP A 66 -3.77 0.84 15.01
CA TRP A 66 -3.83 2.29 15.10
C TRP A 66 -5.22 2.74 15.56
N SER A 67 -5.43 2.82 16.87
CA SER A 67 -6.76 3.13 17.44
C SER A 67 -7.29 4.54 17.14
N ILE A 68 -6.41 5.53 16.96
CA ILE A 68 -6.76 6.92 16.65
C ILE A 68 -7.02 7.08 15.15
N PRO A 69 -8.11 7.74 14.70
CA PRO A 69 -8.32 8.10 13.30
C PRO A 69 -7.12 8.83 12.68
N ARG A 70 -6.80 8.48 11.43
CA ARG A 70 -5.60 8.95 10.71
C ARG A 70 -5.92 9.08 9.22
N ARG A 71 -5.27 10.02 8.55
CA ARG A 71 -5.10 10.06 7.10
C ARG A 71 -3.86 9.27 6.73
N ILE A 72 -4.04 8.13 6.08
CA ILE A 72 -2.98 7.17 5.78
C ILE A 72 -2.64 7.21 4.29
N PHE A 73 -1.41 7.58 3.96
CA PHE A 73 -0.90 7.42 2.60
C PHE A 73 -0.43 5.97 2.36
N VAL A 74 -1.17 5.26 1.50
CA VAL A 74 -0.92 3.87 1.15
C VAL A 74 0.15 3.78 0.07
N ASN A 75 1.16 2.93 0.31
CA ASN A 75 2.26 2.66 -0.60
C ASN A 75 3.02 3.92 -1.02
N SER A 76 3.44 4.72 -0.05
CA SER A 76 4.31 5.87 -0.29
C SER A 76 5.64 5.50 -0.97
N MET A 77 6.10 4.25 -0.81
CA MET A 77 7.37 3.73 -1.34
C MET A 77 7.18 2.65 -2.44
N SER A 78 5.99 2.56 -3.03
CA SER A 78 5.65 1.56 -4.06
C SER A 78 4.42 2.00 -4.85
N ASP A 79 3.86 1.13 -5.70
CA ASP A 79 2.57 1.34 -6.36
C ASP A 79 1.69 0.10 -6.11
N MET A 80 0.57 0.25 -5.39
CA MET A 80 -0.31 -0.88 -5.03
C MET A 80 -0.81 -1.67 -6.24
N PHE A 81 -0.93 -1.02 -7.38
CA PHE A 81 -1.47 -1.61 -8.59
C PHE A 81 -0.37 -2.01 -9.58
N HIS A 82 0.87 -2.19 -9.12
CA HIS A 82 1.96 -2.77 -9.91
C HIS A 82 1.63 -4.19 -10.40
N GLU A 83 1.83 -4.47 -11.70
CA GLU A 83 1.49 -5.72 -12.39
C GLU A 83 2.02 -6.98 -11.69
N GLY A 84 3.23 -6.92 -11.13
CA GLY A 84 3.83 -7.98 -10.32
C GLY A 84 3.23 -8.23 -8.93
N ILE A 85 2.26 -7.42 -8.48
CA ILE A 85 1.55 -7.64 -7.20
C ILE A 85 0.33 -8.54 -7.48
N PRO A 86 0.19 -9.70 -6.83
CA PRO A 86 -0.97 -10.58 -6.99
C PRO A 86 -2.29 -9.90 -6.64
N LYS A 87 -3.37 -10.26 -7.36
CA LYS A 87 -4.70 -9.66 -7.15
C LYS A 87 -5.26 -9.97 -5.75
N ASP A 88 -5.01 -11.17 -5.22
CA ASP A 88 -5.42 -11.57 -3.88
C ASP A 88 -4.70 -10.75 -2.81
N TYR A 89 -3.45 -10.35 -3.05
CA TYR A 89 -2.72 -9.46 -2.15
C TYR A 89 -3.34 -8.06 -2.12
N ILE A 90 -3.72 -7.51 -3.28
CA ILE A 90 -4.44 -6.24 -3.37
C ILE A 90 -5.80 -6.34 -2.64
N ALA A 91 -6.51 -7.46 -2.78
CA ALA A 91 -7.75 -7.71 -2.06
C ALA A 91 -7.54 -7.73 -0.54
N LYS A 92 -6.47 -8.36 -0.03
CA LYS A 92 -6.11 -8.33 1.39
C LYS A 92 -5.81 -6.92 1.89
N VAL A 93 -5.11 -6.10 1.10
CA VAL A 93 -4.87 -4.68 1.45
C VAL A 93 -6.18 -3.92 1.54
N ALA A 94 -7.07 -4.08 0.55
CA ALA A 94 -8.40 -3.47 0.56
C ALA A 94 -9.27 -3.97 1.73
N ALA A 95 -9.15 -5.24 2.10
CA ALA A 95 -9.81 -5.84 3.26
C ALA A 95 -9.46 -5.09 4.54
N ILE A 96 -8.16 -4.86 4.77
CA ILE A 96 -7.68 -4.12 5.94
C ILE A 96 -8.21 -2.69 5.93
N MET A 97 -8.24 -2.02 4.77
CA MET A 97 -8.81 -0.67 4.65
C MET A 97 -10.30 -0.64 5.04
N ARG A 98 -11.04 -1.71 4.73
CA ARG A 98 -12.44 -1.86 5.09
C ARG A 98 -12.66 -2.24 6.56
N ILE A 99 -11.77 -3.03 7.14
CA ILE A 99 -11.86 -3.42 8.56
C ILE A 99 -11.46 -2.26 9.47
N ALA A 100 -10.40 -1.53 9.11
CA ALA A 100 -9.97 -0.31 9.79
C ALA A 100 -10.60 0.93 9.15
N ASP A 101 -11.93 0.99 9.17
CA ASP A 101 -12.75 2.03 8.53
C ASP A 101 -12.79 3.36 9.29
N TRP A 102 -12.23 3.42 10.49
CA TRP A 102 -12.02 4.66 11.24
C TRP A 102 -10.86 5.51 10.70
N HIS A 103 -10.17 5.04 9.65
CA HIS A 103 -9.12 5.78 8.94
C HIS A 103 -9.57 6.29 7.58
N ILE A 104 -8.93 7.36 7.12
CA ILE A 104 -9.06 7.85 5.74
C ILE A 104 -7.82 7.40 4.97
N TYR A 105 -8.00 6.61 3.91
CA TYR A 105 -6.89 6.12 3.10
C TYR A 105 -6.71 6.95 1.82
N GLN A 106 -5.47 7.35 1.56
CA GLN A 106 -5.06 8.03 0.35
C GLN A 106 -4.26 7.05 -0.51
N VAL A 107 -4.76 6.76 -1.71
CA VAL A 107 -4.13 5.82 -2.66
C VAL A 107 -3.75 6.59 -3.91
N LEU A 108 -2.47 6.48 -4.31
CA LEU A 108 -1.95 7.05 -5.55
C LEU A 108 -1.38 5.94 -6.41
N THR A 109 -1.66 5.98 -7.72
CA THR A 109 -1.11 5.01 -8.67
C THR A 109 -0.82 5.65 -10.01
N LYS A 110 0.19 5.13 -10.71
CA LYS A 110 0.44 5.43 -12.13
C LYS A 110 -0.18 4.39 -13.05
N ARG A 111 -0.91 3.42 -12.51
CA ARG A 111 -1.55 2.32 -13.24
C ARG A 111 -3.10 2.39 -13.12
N PRO A 112 -3.73 3.52 -13.50
CA PRO A 112 -5.16 3.73 -13.28
C PRO A 112 -6.02 2.68 -13.99
N ALA A 113 -5.62 2.21 -15.19
CA ALA A 113 -6.35 1.15 -15.90
C ALA A 113 -6.36 -0.19 -15.15
N ARG A 114 -5.28 -0.55 -14.44
CA ARG A 114 -5.25 -1.79 -13.63
C ARG A 114 -6.09 -1.63 -12.37
N MET A 115 -6.00 -0.48 -11.71
CA MET A 115 -6.87 -0.12 -10.59
C MET A 115 -8.33 -0.22 -10.99
N GLU A 116 -8.73 0.45 -12.07
CA GLU A 116 -10.10 0.46 -12.57
C GLU A 116 -10.62 -0.96 -12.86
N ARG A 117 -9.85 -1.79 -13.57
CA ARG A 117 -10.25 -3.19 -13.83
C ARG A 117 -10.44 -4.01 -12.56
N LEU A 118 -9.61 -3.79 -11.55
CA LEU A 118 -9.71 -4.52 -10.28
C LEU A 118 -10.89 -4.02 -9.45
N LEU A 119 -11.13 -2.71 -9.43
CA LEU A 119 -12.26 -2.09 -8.72
C LEU A 119 -13.61 -2.40 -9.38
N LYS A 120 -13.65 -2.51 -10.71
CA LYS A 120 -14.83 -2.98 -11.46
C LYS A 120 -15.01 -4.50 -11.42
N GLY A 121 -13.94 -5.23 -11.13
CA GLY A 121 -13.95 -6.69 -10.92
C GLY A 121 -14.21 -7.06 -9.46
N ARG A 122 -14.08 -8.37 -9.15
CA ARG A 122 -14.28 -8.93 -7.79
C ARG A 122 -13.14 -8.56 -6.81
N LEU A 123 -12.85 -7.27 -6.61
CA LEU A 123 -12.26 -6.82 -5.33
C LEU A 123 -13.30 -6.84 -4.20
N MET A 124 -14.60 -6.88 -4.54
CA MET A 124 -15.73 -6.85 -3.59
C MET A 124 -16.35 -8.21 -3.25
N ASP A 125 -16.03 -9.29 -3.98
CA ASP A 125 -16.75 -10.56 -3.86
C ASP A 125 -15.93 -11.70 -3.24
N ASP A 126 -14.88 -11.38 -2.49
CA ASP A 126 -14.21 -12.39 -1.68
C ASP A 126 -15.17 -12.82 -0.55
N PRO A 127 -15.58 -14.10 -0.46
CA PRO A 127 -16.47 -14.57 0.59
C PRO A 127 -15.88 -14.46 2.01
N HIS A 128 -14.58 -14.18 2.15
CA HIS A 128 -13.97 -13.83 3.44
C HIS A 128 -14.14 -12.36 3.83
N LEU A 129 -14.70 -11.51 2.95
CA LEU A 129 -14.90 -10.07 3.16
C LEU A 129 -16.31 -9.67 3.62
N GLY A 130 -17.24 -10.64 3.72
CA GLY A 130 -18.67 -10.37 3.90
C GLY A 130 -19.36 -11.29 4.89
N SER A 131 -19.24 -11.01 6.18
CA SER A 131 -20.29 -11.33 7.14
C SER A 131 -20.50 -10.16 8.10
N THR A 132 -20.92 -9.01 7.56
CA THR A 132 -21.62 -8.03 8.38
C THR A 132 -22.96 -8.65 8.76
N ARG A 133 -23.06 -9.10 10.01
CA ARG A 133 -24.33 -9.48 10.61
C ARG A 133 -25.29 -8.30 10.50
N SER A 134 -26.33 -8.45 9.69
CA SER A 134 -27.58 -7.75 9.94
C SER A 134 -28.16 -8.38 11.21
N GLN A 135 -28.05 -7.67 12.33
CA GLN A 135 -28.90 -7.94 13.49
C GLN A 135 -29.98 -6.86 13.52
N THR A 136 -31.18 -7.39 13.59
CA THR A 136 -32.48 -6.74 13.74
C THR A 136 -32.57 -6.03 15.08
#